data_AF-A0A537CYW0-F1
#
_entry.id   AF-A0A537CYW0-F1
#
_cell.length_a   1.000
_cell.length_b   1.000
_cell.length_c   1.000
_cell.angle_alpha   90.00
_cell.angle_beta   90.00
_cell.angle_gamma   90.00
#
_symmetry.space_group_name_H-M   'P 1'
#
loop_
_entity.id
_entity.type
_entity.pdbx_description
1 polymer ?
#
loop_
_entity_poly.entity_id
_entity_poly.type
_entity_poly.pdbx_seq_one_letter_code
_entity_poly.pdbx_strand_id
1 'polypeptide(L)'
;KGAMLALMFELICASLTGAAIGAEADSFFSEQGNRPRIGQSFIVVDPSALAGTEKFSERVETIVSAMLADPEVRLPGARRFACEKTARSRGIEIPDELLAQIEKLCLTQS
;
A
#
# COMPACT_ATOMS: atom_id res chain seq x y z
N LYS A 1 -7.66 18.81 6.56
CA LYS A 1 -6.55 18.14 5.83
C LYS A 1 -7.01 16.84 5.16
N GLY A 2 -7.61 15.90 5.91
CA GLY A 2 -8.10 14.63 5.35
C GLY A 2 -9.04 14.77 4.14
N ALA A 3 -10.03 15.67 4.21
CA ALA A 3 -10.97 15.90 3.10
C ALA A 3 -10.29 16.36 1.78
N MET A 4 -9.28 17.24 1.85
CA MET A 4 -8.56 17.71 0.67
C MET A 4 -7.65 16.61 0.07
N LEU A 5 -7.06 15.77 0.92
CA LEU A 5 -6.30 14.60 0.46
C LEU A 5 -7.21 13.57 -0.21
N ALA A 6 -8.39 13.31 0.36
CA ALA A 6 -9.40 12.44 -0.24
C ALA A 6 -9.82 12.94 -1.62
N LEU A 7 -10.11 14.25 -1.76
CA LEU A 7 -10.42 14.87 -3.05
C LEU A 7 -9.27 14.73 -4.06
N MET A 8 -8.02 14.94 -3.63
CA MET A 8 -6.87 14.77 -4.53
C MET A 8 -6.79 13.34 -5.07
N PHE A 9 -6.96 12.33 -4.20
CA PHE A 9 -6.95 10.93 -4.60
C PHE A 9 -8.12 10.55 -5.50
N GLU A 10 -9.31 11.10 -5.26
CA GLU A 10 -10.47 10.94 -6.13
C GLU A 10 -10.14 11.38 -7.57
N LEU A 11 -9.52 12.56 -7.71
CA LEU A 11 -9.18 13.10 -9.01
C LEU A 11 -8.10 12.28 -9.73
N ILE A 12 -7.02 11.89 -9.05
CA ILE A 12 -5.89 11.18 -9.70
C ILE A 12 -6.15 9.68 -9.88
N CYS A 13 -6.86 9.03 -8.96
CA CYS A 13 -7.10 7.60 -9.02
C CYS A 13 -8.38 7.29 -9.77
N ALA A 14 -9.49 7.99 -9.53
CA ALA A 14 -10.77 7.68 -10.17
C ALA A 14 -10.97 8.49 -11.46
N SER A 15 -11.07 9.82 -11.36
CA SER A 15 -11.43 10.67 -12.50
C SER A 15 -10.44 10.60 -13.65
N LEU A 16 -9.13 10.66 -13.36
CA LEU A 16 -8.07 10.61 -14.38
C LEU A 16 -8.00 9.27 -15.11
N THR A 17 -8.32 8.17 -14.43
CA THR A 17 -8.22 6.82 -15.00
C THR A 17 -9.52 6.35 -15.67
N GLY A 18 -10.60 7.13 -15.55
CA GLY A 18 -11.93 6.75 -16.02
C GLY A 18 -12.64 5.71 -15.15
N ALA A 19 -12.15 5.50 -13.93
CA ALA A 19 -12.78 4.64 -12.94
C ALA A 19 -14.02 5.30 -12.31
N ALA A 20 -14.82 4.51 -11.60
CA ALA A 20 -16.01 5.01 -10.91
C ALA A 20 -15.61 6.02 -9.81
N ILE A 21 -16.21 7.20 -9.85
CA ILE A 21 -16.08 8.20 -8.79
C ILE A 21 -16.97 7.84 -7.59
N GLY A 22 -16.77 8.44 -6.41
CA GLY A 22 -17.38 8.02 -5.15
C GLY A 22 -18.91 7.94 -5.13
N ALA A 23 -19.61 8.69 -5.97
CA ALA A 23 -21.07 8.58 -6.14
C ALA A 23 -21.51 7.36 -6.98
N GLU A 24 -20.61 6.84 -7.80
CA GLU A 24 -20.80 5.69 -8.71
C GLU A 24 -20.14 4.41 -8.17
N ALA A 25 -19.32 4.54 -7.11
CA ALA A 25 -18.59 3.44 -6.53
C ALA A 25 -19.54 2.50 -5.78
N ASP A 26 -19.77 1.33 -6.37
CA ASP A 26 -20.47 0.24 -5.70
C ASP A 26 -19.70 -0.19 -4.44
N SER A 27 -20.43 -0.59 -3.39
CA SER A 27 -19.81 -1.09 -2.16
C SER A 27 -18.90 -2.29 -2.43
N PHE A 28 -17.72 -2.30 -1.81
CA PHE A 28 -16.78 -3.42 -1.85
C PHE A 28 -17.31 -4.69 -1.19
N PHE A 29 -18.35 -4.57 -0.36
CA PHE A 29 -18.83 -5.63 0.52
C PHE A 29 -20.24 -6.13 0.14
N SER A 30 -20.53 -6.27 -1.16
CA SER A 30 -21.78 -6.94 -1.57
C SER A 30 -21.65 -8.46 -1.47
N GLU A 31 -22.66 -9.12 -0.89
CA GLU A 31 -22.68 -10.59 -0.72
C GLU A 31 -22.64 -11.35 -2.06
N GLN A 32 -23.11 -10.73 -3.14
CA GLN A 32 -23.16 -11.34 -4.48
C GLN A 32 -21.87 -11.18 -5.29
N GLY A 33 -20.85 -10.55 -4.71
CA GLY A 33 -19.62 -10.19 -5.40
C GLY A 33 -19.83 -8.98 -6.29
N ASN A 34 -19.04 -7.94 -6.07
CA ASN A 34 -19.01 -6.76 -6.91
C ASN A 34 -17.71 -6.75 -7.73
N ARG A 35 -17.75 -6.20 -8.93
CA ARG A 35 -16.56 -5.84 -9.72
C ARG A 35 -16.41 -4.32 -9.69
N PRO A 36 -15.99 -3.74 -8.55
CA PRO A 36 -15.85 -2.30 -8.45
C PRO A 36 -14.88 -1.82 -9.53
N ARG A 37 -15.26 -0.77 -10.25
CA ARG A 37 -14.41 -0.12 -11.25
C ARG A 37 -13.40 0.77 -10.54
N ILE A 38 -12.45 0.17 -9.85
CA ILE A 38 -11.42 0.88 -9.09
C ILE A 38 -10.40 1.45 -10.07
N GLY A 39 -9.94 2.67 -9.81
CA GLY A 39 -8.83 3.28 -10.52
C GLY A 39 -7.59 3.40 -9.65
N GLN A 40 -6.44 3.33 -10.29
CA GLN A 40 -5.13 3.47 -9.65
C GLN A 40 -4.22 4.31 -10.53
N SER A 41 -3.41 5.16 -9.89
CA SER A 41 -2.40 5.97 -10.58
C SER A 41 -1.04 5.71 -9.96
N PHE A 42 0.00 5.67 -10.80
CA PHE A 42 1.39 5.60 -10.35
C PHE A 42 2.11 6.89 -10.73
N ILE A 43 2.83 7.48 -9.78
CA ILE A 43 3.70 8.63 -10.00
C ILE A 43 5.12 8.18 -9.74
N VAL A 44 5.96 8.24 -10.78
CA VAL A 44 7.38 7.90 -10.71
C VAL A 44 8.16 9.19 -10.93
N VAL A 45 9.10 9.46 -10.02
CA VAL A 45 9.98 10.63 -10.08
C VAL A 45 11.40 10.13 -10.21
N ASP A 46 12.11 10.52 -11.28
CA ASP A 46 13.53 10.25 -11.45
C ASP A 46 14.35 11.34 -10.75
N PRO A 47 15.08 11.04 -9.67
CA PRO A 47 15.94 12.02 -9.01
C PRO A 47 17.07 12.54 -9.91
N SER A 48 17.52 11.74 -10.90
CA SER A 48 18.57 12.11 -11.84
C SER A 48 18.16 13.25 -12.76
N ALA A 49 16.87 13.34 -13.09
CA ALA A 49 16.29 14.44 -13.86
C ALA A 49 16.07 15.73 -13.02
N LEU A 50 16.32 15.69 -11.71
CA LEU A 50 16.15 16.82 -10.78
C LEU A 50 17.51 17.22 -10.19
N ALA A 51 17.71 17.01 -8.89
CA ALA A 51 18.93 17.40 -8.18
C ALA A 51 20.08 16.38 -8.33
N GLY A 52 19.85 15.26 -9.02
CA GLY A 52 20.79 14.14 -9.12
C GLY A 52 20.57 13.08 -8.04
N THR A 53 20.77 11.82 -8.41
CA THR A 53 20.56 10.65 -7.52
C THR A 53 21.47 10.68 -6.30
N GLU A 54 22.75 11.04 -6.45
CA GLU A 54 23.69 11.14 -5.32
C GLU A 54 23.21 12.15 -4.28
N LYS A 55 22.80 13.35 -4.74
CA LYS A 55 22.33 14.39 -3.83
C LYS A 55 21.02 13.98 -3.15
N PHE A 56 20.09 13.36 -3.88
CA PHE A 56 18.86 12.84 -3.30
C PHE A 56 19.16 11.82 -2.18
N SER A 57 20.04 10.85 -2.42
CA SER A 57 20.44 9.84 -1.42
C SER A 57 21.05 10.48 -0.17
N GLU A 58 21.97 11.45 -0.33
CA GLU A 58 22.56 12.19 0.81
C GLU A 58 21.48 12.88 1.67
N ARG A 59 20.48 13.48 1.02
CA ARG A 59 19.37 14.16 1.71
C ARG A 59 18.44 13.17 2.41
N VAL A 60 18.18 12.02 1.81
CA VAL A 60 17.41 10.94 2.46
C VAL A 60 18.14 10.46 3.71
N GLU A 61 19.44 10.19 3.64
CA GLU A 61 20.25 9.77 4.80
C GLU A 61 20.25 10.81 5.92
N THR A 62 20.32 12.10 5.56
CA THR A 62 20.22 13.21 6.52
C THR A 62 18.88 13.18 7.27
N ILE A 63 17.77 12.96 6.55
CA ILE A 63 16.42 12.90 7.15
C ILE A 63 16.29 11.65 8.04
N VAL A 64 16.73 10.49 7.54
CA VAL A 64 16.68 9.22 8.28
C VAL A 64 17.49 9.32 9.57
N SER A 65 18.71 9.87 9.51
CA SER A 65 19.56 10.08 10.68
C SER A 65 18.91 11.01 11.70
N ALA A 66 18.27 12.10 11.25
CA ALA A 66 17.56 13.01 12.14
C ALA A 66 16.35 12.36 12.81
N MET A 67 15.60 11.49 12.10
CA MET A 67 14.50 10.74 12.69
C MET A 67 14.99 9.74 13.74
N LEU A 68 16.08 9.02 13.46
CA LEU A 68 16.64 7.99 14.34
C LEU A 68 17.42 8.57 15.53
N ALA A 69 17.64 9.88 15.59
CA ALA A 69 18.22 10.53 16.75
C ALA A 69 17.31 10.43 18.00
N ASP A 70 16.00 10.27 17.79
CA ASP A 70 15.04 9.95 18.83
C ASP A 70 14.80 8.43 18.87
N PRO A 71 15.16 7.72 19.95
CA PRO A 71 15.01 6.27 20.04
C PRO A 71 13.54 5.80 20.03
N GLU A 72 12.57 6.68 20.30
CA GLU A 72 11.15 6.34 20.26
C GLU A 72 10.58 6.41 18.82
N VAL A 73 11.26 7.09 17.90
CA VAL A 73 10.83 7.25 16.51
C VAL A 73 11.14 5.99 15.70
N ARG A 74 10.16 5.54 14.93
CA ARG A 74 10.30 4.41 14.01
C ARG A 74 10.17 4.89 12.56
N LEU A 75 11.05 4.40 11.70
CA LEU A 75 10.95 4.70 10.27
C LEU A 75 9.68 4.11 9.66
N PRO A 76 8.98 4.85 8.80
CA PRO A 76 7.89 4.31 7.99
C PRO A 76 8.35 3.04 7.26
N GLY A 77 7.57 1.97 7.36
CA GLY A 77 7.89 0.68 6.73
C GLY A 77 8.78 -0.25 7.55
N ALA A 78 9.45 0.20 8.62
CA ALA A 78 10.34 -0.66 9.43
C ALA A 78 9.65 -1.93 9.94
N ARG A 79 8.40 -1.82 10.40
CA ARG A 79 7.59 -2.97 10.84
C ARG A 79 7.38 -3.99 9.71
N ARG A 80 7.08 -3.51 8.49
CA ARG A 80 6.84 -4.37 7.33
C ARG A 80 8.09 -5.19 6.99
N PHE A 81 9.26 -4.55 6.95
CA PHE A 81 10.53 -5.25 6.68
C PHE A 81 10.88 -6.28 7.76
N ALA A 82 10.65 -5.96 9.04
CA ALA A 82 10.85 -6.91 10.13
C ALA A 82 9.91 -8.12 10.04
N CYS A 83 8.63 -7.88 9.76
CA CYS A 83 7.65 -8.95 9.52
C CYS A 83 8.03 -9.81 8.31
N GLU A 84 8.48 -9.21 7.21
CA GLU A 84 8.93 -9.95 6.02
C GLU A 84 10.12 -10.87 6.33
N LYS A 85 11.14 -10.36 7.04
CA LYS A 85 12.31 -11.16 7.43
C LYS A 85 11.92 -12.36 8.29
N THR A 86 11.01 -12.15 9.25
CA THR A 86 10.46 -13.23 10.08
C THR A 86 9.66 -14.22 9.22
N ALA A 87 8.78 -13.73 8.36
CA ALA A 87 7.96 -14.57 7.49
C ALA A 87 8.80 -15.46 6.55
N ARG A 88 9.89 -14.91 5.99
CA ARG A 88 10.82 -15.67 5.12
C ARG A 88 11.53 -16.81 5.86
N SER A 89 11.73 -16.69 7.18
CA SER A 89 12.49 -17.67 7.97
C SER A 89 11.59 -18.63 8.76
N ARG A 90 10.40 -18.19 9.18
CA ARG A 90 9.50 -18.94 10.06
C ARG A 90 8.15 -19.26 9.43
N GLY A 91 7.90 -18.81 8.20
CA GLY A 91 6.58 -18.88 7.58
C GLY A 91 5.65 -17.75 8.04
N ILE A 92 4.48 -17.67 7.42
CA ILE A 92 3.44 -16.69 7.74
C ILE A 92 2.46 -17.33 8.70
N GLU A 93 2.33 -16.76 9.90
CA GLU A 93 1.31 -17.16 10.86
C GLU A 93 -0.07 -16.72 10.34
N ILE A 94 -0.99 -17.68 10.23
CA ILE A 94 -2.38 -17.44 9.85
C ILE A 94 -3.30 -18.17 10.85
N PRO A 95 -4.49 -17.63 11.16
CA PRO A 95 -5.47 -18.33 12.00
C PRO A 95 -5.91 -19.66 11.38
N ASP A 96 -6.09 -20.70 12.20
CA ASP A 96 -6.53 -22.04 11.74
C ASP A 96 -7.84 -21.98 10.93
N GLU A 97 -8.77 -21.10 11.32
CA GLU A 97 -10.03 -20.89 10.60
C GLU A 97 -9.80 -20.37 9.18
N LEU A 98 -8.85 -19.45 8.99
CA LEU A 98 -8.51 -18.92 7.67
C LEU A 98 -7.84 -20.01 6.81
N LEU A 99 -6.96 -20.82 7.40
CA LEU A 99 -6.35 -21.95 6.69
C LEU A 99 -7.42 -22.94 6.19
N ALA A 100 -8.35 -23.34 7.06
CA ALA A 100 -9.44 -24.23 6.69
C ALA A 100 -10.34 -23.64 5.58
N GLN A 101 -10.59 -22.33 5.61
CA GLN A 101 -11.33 -21.65 4.53
C GLN A 101 -10.58 -21.69 3.19
N ILE A 102 -9.27 -21.43 3.19
CA ILE A 102 -8.41 -21.50 1.99
C ILE A 102 -8.40 -22.92 1.43
N GLU A 103 -8.18 -23.94 2.27
CA GLU A 103 -8.16 -25.35 1.85
C GLU A 103 -9.49 -25.77 1.22
N LYS A 104 -10.63 -25.36 1.80
CA LYS A 104 -11.96 -25.62 1.24
C LYS A 104 -12.13 -24.99 -0.15
N LEU A 105 -11.68 -23.75 -0.35
CA LEU A 105 -11.74 -23.08 -1.65
C LEU A 105 -10.87 -23.79 -2.70
N CYS A 106 -9.69 -24.28 -2.32
CA CYS A 106 -8.83 -25.05 -3.21
C CYS A 106 -9.45 -26.39 -3.65
N LEU A 107 -10.22 -27.04 -2.76
CA LEU A 107 -10.91 -28.31 -3.06
C LEU A 107 -12.16 -28.14 -3.93
N THR A 108 -12.76 -26.95 -3.96
CA THR A 108 -14.03 -26.70 -4.68
C THR A 108 -13.83 -26.39 -6.18
N GLN A 109 -12.59 -26.32 -6.66
CA GLN A 109 -12.24 -26.07 -8.08
C GLN A 109 -11.71 -27.31 -8.83
N SER A 110 -11.86 -28.53 -8.29
CA SER A 110 -11.64 -29.81 -9.00
C SER A 110 -12.97 -30.52 -9.24
#